data_AF-A0A9P0CUK8-F1
#
_entry.id   AF-A0A9P0CUK8-F1
#
_cell.length_a   1.000
_cell.length_b   1.000
_cell.length_c   1.000
_cell.angle_alpha   90.00
_cell.angle_beta   90.00
_cell.angle_gamma   90.00
#
_symmetry.space_group_name_H-M   'P 1'
#
loop_
_entity.id
_entity.type
_entity.pdbx_description
1 polymer ?
#
loop_
_entity_poly.entity_id
_entity_poly.type
_entity_poly.pdbx_seq_one_letter_code
_entity_poly.pdbx_strand_id
1 'polypeptide(L)'
;MDKLSDYAKGLAKTSLEGAISYSDKIKGLNLDPYTLTDADLDFEVEAIPPISNMDIVIYLVLTNSYYTEKQMKAYKSLTPYKYFEAGFVEKVGVKQVNGYMLLVGKVQPPVQHSMHGREPELHVWIITERDGGICTAHCTCMTKLGEVCNHIAAVLYAVEHVTNLKNSTSCITDIKSTWPVPFQSGLQPVPIRLMDWGPKKSPSIKVDVKPMTNDEMCSLLRKIQDCGYESALMRIVEPFASEIANSSKKTNNLQ
;
A
#
# COMPACT_ATOMS: atom_id res chain seq x y z
N MET A 1 29.37 -11.27 2.78
CA MET A 1 27.98 -11.77 2.59
C MET A 1 28.03 -13.26 2.79
N ASP A 2 27.69 -13.75 3.98
CA ASP A 2 28.06 -15.11 4.41
C ASP A 2 27.22 -16.25 3.81
N LYS A 3 26.15 -15.96 3.06
CA LYS A 3 25.51 -16.92 2.16
C LYS A 3 24.52 -16.20 1.23
N LEU A 4 24.67 -16.34 -0.09
CA LEU A 4 23.66 -15.89 -1.06
C LEU A 4 22.55 -16.94 -1.21
N SER A 5 21.29 -16.50 -1.28
CA SER A 5 20.14 -17.36 -1.56
C SER A 5 20.21 -17.96 -2.96
N ASP A 6 19.46 -19.04 -3.19
CA ASP A 6 19.35 -19.64 -4.52
C ASP A 6 18.63 -18.71 -5.51
N TYR A 7 17.75 -17.84 -4.99
CA TYR A 7 17.15 -16.75 -5.77
C TYR A 7 18.22 -15.79 -6.31
N ALA A 8 19.11 -15.29 -5.45
CA ALA A 8 20.17 -14.37 -5.86
C ALA A 8 21.14 -15.02 -6.87
N LYS A 9 21.49 -16.29 -6.67
CA LYS A 9 22.30 -17.06 -7.63
C LYS A 9 21.57 -17.25 -8.98
N GLY A 10 20.25 -17.43 -8.95
CA GLY A 10 19.41 -17.54 -10.14
C GLY A 10 19.31 -16.24 -10.93
N LEU A 11 19.32 -15.08 -10.25
CA LEU A 11 19.34 -13.77 -10.90
C LEU A 11 20.60 -13.58 -11.73
N ALA A 12 21.78 -13.91 -11.20
CA ALA A 12 23.05 -13.79 -11.93
C ALA A 12 23.07 -14.59 -13.24
N LYS A 13 22.30 -15.68 -13.32
CA LYS A 13 22.14 -16.49 -14.55
C LYS A 13 21.14 -15.90 -15.54
N THR A 14 20.15 -15.15 -15.04
CA THR A 14 19.03 -14.64 -15.86
C THR A 14 19.30 -13.23 -16.39
N SER A 15 19.83 -12.34 -15.55
CA SER A 15 20.12 -10.94 -15.86
C SER A 15 21.23 -10.44 -14.95
N LEU A 16 22.34 -10.00 -15.55
CA LEU A 16 23.46 -9.41 -14.80
C LEU A 16 23.04 -8.13 -14.07
N GLU A 17 22.29 -7.25 -14.75
CA GLU A 17 21.82 -5.98 -14.19
C GLU A 17 20.88 -6.19 -12.99
N GLY A 18 19.97 -7.16 -13.09
CA GLY A 18 19.09 -7.52 -11.97
C GLY A 18 19.85 -8.06 -10.76
N ALA A 19 20.94 -8.79 -10.99
CA ALA A 19 21.81 -9.28 -9.91
C ALA A 19 22.59 -8.13 -9.25
N ILE A 20 23.07 -7.15 -10.02
CA ILE A 20 23.75 -5.96 -9.50
C ILE A 20 22.77 -5.13 -8.66
N SER A 21 21.61 -4.79 -9.22
CA SER A 21 20.55 -4.05 -8.51
C SER A 21 20.14 -4.73 -7.20
N TYR A 22 19.94 -6.06 -7.24
CA TYR A 22 19.62 -6.83 -6.04
C TYR A 22 20.73 -6.77 -5.00
N SER A 23 21.99 -6.92 -5.43
CA SER A 23 23.16 -6.87 -4.54
C SER A 23 23.33 -5.49 -3.89
N ASP A 24 23.06 -4.41 -4.63
CA ASP A 24 23.11 -3.04 -4.12
C ASP A 24 22.06 -2.83 -3.02
N LYS A 25 20.85 -3.35 -3.19
CA LYS A 25 19.78 -3.24 -2.18
C LYS A 25 20.13 -3.94 -0.86
N ILE A 26 20.74 -5.13 -0.92
CA ILE A 26 21.05 -5.92 0.29
C ILE A 26 22.41 -5.56 0.91
N LYS A 27 23.19 -4.68 0.28
CA LYS A 27 24.55 -4.32 0.70
C LYS A 27 24.62 -3.80 2.14
N GLY A 28 23.61 -3.03 2.58
CA GLY A 28 23.54 -2.50 3.95
C GLY A 28 23.24 -3.57 5.02
N LEU A 29 22.52 -4.63 4.66
CA LEU A 29 22.13 -5.69 5.61
C LEU A 29 23.24 -6.71 5.85
N ASN A 30 24.18 -6.88 4.92
CA ASN A 30 25.16 -7.97 4.91
C ASN A 30 24.55 -9.38 5.05
N LEU A 31 23.26 -9.51 4.74
CA LEU A 31 22.43 -10.70 4.87
C LEU A 31 21.48 -10.73 3.69
N ASP A 32 21.27 -11.91 3.10
CA ASP A 32 20.25 -12.10 2.07
C ASP A 32 18.91 -12.44 2.75
N PRO A 33 17.87 -11.58 2.62
CA PRO A 33 16.57 -11.81 3.26
C PRO A 33 15.90 -13.13 2.88
N TYR A 34 16.17 -13.68 1.69
CA TYR A 34 15.56 -14.93 1.24
C TYR A 34 16.22 -16.18 1.84
N THR A 35 17.27 -16.02 2.64
CA THR A 35 17.85 -17.12 3.42
C THR A 35 17.15 -17.32 4.76
N LEU A 36 16.32 -16.37 5.18
CA LEU A 36 15.63 -16.41 6.46
C LEU A 36 14.44 -17.38 6.43
N THR A 37 14.23 -18.03 7.57
CA THR A 37 13.08 -18.89 7.82
C THR A 37 12.13 -18.26 8.84
N ASP A 38 10.93 -18.83 9.02
CA ASP A 38 9.98 -18.33 10.01
C ASP A 38 10.57 -18.33 11.45
N ALA A 39 11.53 -19.20 11.76
CA ALA A 39 12.19 -19.22 13.07
C ALA A 39 13.13 -18.02 13.30
N ASP A 40 13.55 -17.35 12.23
CA ASP A 40 14.43 -16.18 12.28
C ASP A 40 13.69 -14.86 12.43
N LEU A 41 12.36 -14.88 12.37
CA LEU A 41 11.50 -13.72 12.25
C LEU A 41 10.62 -13.58 13.50
N ASP A 42 10.44 -12.34 13.93
CA ASP A 42 9.48 -11.95 14.95
C ASP A 42 8.14 -11.59 14.29
N PHE A 43 7.05 -12.21 14.74
CA PHE A 43 5.70 -11.96 14.24
C PHE A 43 4.84 -11.16 15.23
N GLU A 44 5.43 -10.70 16.33
CA GLU A 44 4.75 -9.88 17.34
C GLU A 44 4.45 -8.49 16.78
N VAL A 45 3.27 -7.98 17.11
CA VAL A 45 2.81 -6.64 16.70
C VAL A 45 3.74 -5.54 17.23
N GLU A 46 4.39 -5.77 18.37
CA GLU A 46 5.32 -4.81 18.99
C GLU A 46 6.61 -4.61 18.20
N ALA A 47 7.06 -5.64 17.46
CA ALA A 47 8.27 -5.58 16.66
C ALA A 47 8.08 -4.78 15.36
N ILE A 48 6.84 -4.47 14.98
CA ILE A 48 6.53 -3.80 13.73
C ILE A 48 6.95 -2.32 13.76
N PRO A 49 7.71 -1.82 12.76
CA PRO A 49 8.09 -0.43 12.68
C PRO A 49 6.86 0.47 12.42
N PRO A 50 6.86 1.71 12.92
CA PRO A 50 5.72 2.61 12.82
C PRO A 50 5.61 3.23 11.41
N ILE A 51 5.22 2.44 10.40
CA ILE A 51 5.07 2.90 9.02
C ILE A 51 3.76 3.66 8.88
N SER A 52 3.83 4.91 8.38
CA SER A 52 2.65 5.72 8.07
C SER A 52 2.25 5.62 6.60
N ASN A 53 1.00 5.99 6.30
CA ASN A 53 0.52 6.10 4.92
C ASN A 53 1.40 7.02 4.06
N MET A 54 1.91 8.10 4.67
CA MET A 54 2.77 9.07 3.99
C MET A 54 4.09 8.42 3.55
N ASP A 55 4.69 7.57 4.40
CA ASP A 55 5.93 6.85 4.07
C ASP A 55 5.72 5.91 2.88
N ILE A 56 4.57 5.21 2.87
CA ILE A 56 4.17 4.34 1.76
C ILE A 56 4.04 5.14 0.48
N VAL A 57 3.30 6.25 0.49
CA VAL A 57 3.09 7.07 -0.71
C VAL A 57 4.42 7.69 -1.19
N ILE A 58 5.26 8.17 -0.27
CA ILE A 58 6.59 8.69 -0.58
C ILE A 58 7.41 7.62 -1.30
N TYR A 59 7.47 6.40 -0.78
CA TYR A 59 8.19 5.31 -1.41
C TYR A 59 7.60 4.93 -2.79
N LEU A 60 6.29 4.73 -2.89
CA LEU A 60 5.66 4.32 -4.15
C LEU A 60 5.77 5.37 -5.26
N VAL A 61 5.78 6.66 -4.92
CA VAL A 61 5.76 7.76 -5.89
C VAL A 61 7.15 8.31 -6.18
N LEU A 62 7.95 8.54 -5.14
CA LEU A 62 9.22 9.26 -5.24
C LEU A 62 10.43 8.37 -5.45
N THR A 63 10.34 7.06 -5.17
CA THR A 63 11.46 6.15 -5.45
C THR A 63 11.77 6.11 -6.94
N ASN A 64 13.06 6.16 -7.27
CA ASN A 64 13.56 6.18 -8.63
C ASN A 64 13.92 4.77 -9.10
N SER A 65 13.34 4.36 -10.23
CA SER A 65 13.68 3.10 -10.89
C SER A 65 15.19 2.97 -11.12
N TYR A 66 15.78 1.88 -10.68
CA TYR A 66 17.17 1.53 -10.95
C TYR A 66 17.56 1.62 -12.44
N TYR A 67 16.66 1.24 -13.34
CA TYR A 67 16.95 1.16 -14.78
C TYR A 67 16.76 2.48 -15.52
N THR A 68 15.71 3.22 -15.17
CA THR A 68 15.33 4.43 -15.90
C THR A 68 15.76 5.70 -15.19
N GLU A 69 16.19 5.59 -13.93
CA GLU A 69 16.48 6.68 -12.99
C GLU A 69 15.33 7.67 -12.81
N LYS A 70 14.14 7.33 -13.32
CA LYS A 70 12.93 8.13 -13.23
C LYS A 70 12.14 7.70 -12.01
N GLN A 71 11.49 8.68 -11.39
CA GLN A 71 10.50 8.43 -10.34
C GLN A 71 9.44 7.45 -10.85
N MET A 72 9.14 6.46 -10.03
CA MET A 72 8.19 5.39 -10.36
C MET A 72 6.77 5.92 -10.57
N LYS A 73 6.39 6.98 -9.86
CA LYS A 73 5.08 7.63 -9.96
C LYS A 73 3.94 6.59 -9.89
N ALA A 74 4.03 5.62 -8.97
CA ALA A 74 3.01 4.58 -8.83
C ALA A 74 1.75 5.07 -8.09
N TYR A 75 1.25 6.27 -8.45
CA TYR A 75 0.09 6.92 -7.81
C TYR A 75 -1.25 6.23 -8.14
N LYS A 76 -1.32 5.47 -9.25
CA LYS A 76 -2.54 4.76 -9.68
C LYS A 76 -2.78 3.44 -8.93
N SER A 77 -2.04 3.18 -7.86
CA SER A 77 -1.98 1.89 -7.20
C SER A 77 -3.07 1.71 -6.11
N LEU A 78 -4.32 2.11 -6.36
CA LEU A 78 -5.44 1.69 -5.49
C LEU A 78 -5.61 0.15 -5.50
N THR A 79 -5.04 -0.53 -6.49
CA THR A 79 -5.03 -1.98 -6.59
C THR A 79 -4.33 -2.65 -5.41
N PRO A 80 -3.14 -2.23 -4.94
CA PRO A 80 -2.49 -2.85 -3.78
C PRO A 80 -3.29 -2.82 -2.49
N TYR A 81 -4.04 -1.75 -2.21
CA TYR A 81 -4.94 -1.74 -1.06
C TYR A 81 -6.00 -2.85 -1.18
N LYS A 82 -6.55 -3.08 -2.39
CA LYS A 82 -7.47 -4.19 -2.64
C LYS A 82 -6.83 -5.56 -2.46
N TYR A 83 -5.53 -5.70 -2.71
CA TYR A 83 -4.81 -6.96 -2.46
C TYR A 83 -4.69 -7.25 -0.97
N PHE A 84 -4.38 -6.21 -0.20
CA PHE A 84 -4.39 -6.28 1.26
C PHE A 84 -5.81 -6.57 1.80
N GLU A 85 -6.82 -5.81 1.37
CA GLU A 85 -8.22 -5.96 1.79
C GLU A 85 -8.78 -7.36 1.44
N ALA A 86 -8.40 -7.91 0.29
CA ALA A 86 -8.78 -9.25 -0.14
C ALA A 86 -8.04 -10.38 0.61
N GLY A 87 -7.12 -10.05 1.52
CA GLY A 87 -6.43 -10.99 2.39
C GLY A 87 -5.37 -11.86 1.72
N PHE A 88 -4.74 -11.35 0.64
CA PHE A 88 -3.66 -12.05 -0.05
C PHE A 88 -2.32 -12.00 0.70
N VAL A 89 -2.19 -11.14 1.73
CA VAL A 89 -1.01 -11.07 2.59
C VAL A 89 -1.21 -12.02 3.77
N GLU A 90 -0.43 -13.10 3.83
CA GLU A 90 -0.60 -14.13 4.84
C GLU A 90 -0.05 -13.67 6.20
N LYS A 91 1.26 -13.43 6.25
CA LYS A 91 1.96 -12.96 7.45
C LYS A 91 3.18 -12.13 7.06
N VAL A 92 3.55 -11.20 7.94
CA VAL A 92 4.76 -10.40 7.82
C VAL A 92 5.58 -10.60 9.09
N GLY A 93 6.77 -11.15 8.93
CA GLY A 93 7.75 -11.29 10.00
C GLY A 93 8.76 -10.15 9.97
N VAL A 94 9.31 -9.82 11.12
CA VAL A 94 10.23 -8.70 11.32
C VAL A 94 11.55 -9.22 11.87
N LYS A 95 12.67 -8.72 11.38
CA LYS A 95 14.00 -8.99 11.93
C LYS A 95 14.83 -7.73 11.96
N GLN A 96 15.41 -7.43 13.11
CA GLN A 96 16.34 -6.31 13.21
C GLN A 96 17.75 -6.75 12.76
N VAL A 97 18.34 -6.04 11.81
CA VAL A 97 19.66 -6.37 11.23
C VAL A 97 20.43 -5.08 10.94
N ASN A 98 21.65 -4.96 11.47
CA ASN A 98 22.56 -3.81 11.25
C ASN A 98 21.92 -2.42 11.45
N GLY A 99 21.02 -2.29 12.42
CA GLY A 99 20.32 -1.03 12.71
C GLY A 99 19.09 -0.76 11.85
N TYR A 100 18.85 -1.56 10.81
CA TYR A 100 17.63 -1.56 10.00
C TYR A 100 16.61 -2.60 10.53
N MET A 101 15.36 -2.41 10.13
CA MET A 101 14.26 -3.33 10.32
C MET A 101 13.96 -4.01 8.98
N LEU A 102 14.07 -5.34 8.94
CA LEU A 102 13.77 -6.15 7.77
C LEU A 102 12.39 -6.78 7.95
N LEU A 103 11.47 -6.45 7.06
CA LEU A 103 10.15 -7.06 6.96
C LEU A 103 10.20 -8.15 5.89
N VAL A 104 9.68 -9.33 6.19
CA VAL A 104 9.57 -10.45 5.25
C VAL A 104 8.11 -10.89 5.21
N GLY A 105 7.48 -10.71 4.06
CA GLY A 105 6.08 -11.04 3.83
C GLY A 105 5.90 -12.13 2.79
N LYS A 106 4.86 -12.95 2.96
CA LYS A 106 4.36 -13.88 1.96
C LYS A 106 3.05 -13.37 1.38
N VAL A 107 2.96 -13.31 0.06
CA VAL A 107 1.80 -12.84 -0.67
C VAL A 107 1.32 -13.92 -1.62
N GLN A 108 0.06 -14.30 -1.51
CA GLN A 108 -0.57 -15.20 -2.45
C GLN A 108 -0.90 -14.43 -3.74
N PRO A 109 -0.51 -14.94 -4.92
CA PRO A 109 -0.92 -14.32 -6.17
C PRO A 109 -2.44 -14.48 -6.37
N PRO A 110 -3.11 -13.54 -7.07
CA PRO A 110 -4.53 -13.67 -7.38
C PRO A 110 -4.74 -14.87 -8.30
N VAL A 111 -5.40 -15.92 -7.79
CA VAL A 111 -5.73 -17.10 -8.60
C VAL A 111 -6.81 -16.69 -9.60
N GLN A 112 -6.49 -16.66 -10.89
CA GLN A 112 -7.51 -16.50 -11.92
C GLN A 112 -8.45 -17.72 -11.88
N HIS A 113 -9.75 -17.46 -11.85
CA HIS A 113 -10.87 -18.40 -11.68
C HIS A 113 -10.94 -19.60 -12.66
N SER A 114 -9.94 -19.80 -13.53
CA SER A 114 -9.86 -20.84 -14.56
C SER A 114 -8.66 -21.78 -14.40
N MET A 115 -7.60 -21.38 -13.69
CA MET A 115 -6.37 -22.18 -13.58
C MET A 115 -6.22 -22.73 -12.16
N HIS A 116 -6.63 -23.99 -11.96
CA HIS A 116 -6.48 -24.72 -10.69
C HIS A 116 -5.03 -25.20 -10.42
N GLY A 117 -4.03 -24.40 -10.79
CA GLY A 117 -2.68 -24.54 -10.26
C GLY A 117 -2.51 -23.47 -9.19
N ARG A 118 -2.22 -23.83 -7.94
CA ARG A 118 -1.71 -22.86 -6.97
C ARG A 118 -0.45 -22.25 -7.58
N GLU A 119 -0.53 -21.03 -8.08
CA GLU A 119 0.65 -20.28 -8.45
C GLU A 119 1.58 -20.18 -7.23
N PRO A 120 2.91 -20.22 -7.44
CA PRO A 120 3.86 -20.22 -6.33
C PRO A 120 3.72 -18.94 -5.51
N GLU A 121 3.77 -19.09 -4.19
CA GLU A 121 3.73 -17.98 -3.24
C GLU A 121 4.82 -16.95 -3.55
N LEU A 122 4.41 -15.68 -3.61
CA LEU A 122 5.32 -14.59 -3.84
C LEU A 122 5.93 -14.16 -2.52
N HIS A 123 7.26 -14.06 -2.52
CA HIS A 123 8.02 -13.64 -1.35
C HIS A 123 8.40 -12.17 -1.53
N VAL A 124 8.17 -11.40 -0.49
CA VAL A 124 8.44 -9.96 -0.45
C VAL A 124 9.32 -9.69 0.75
N TRP A 125 10.31 -8.83 0.58
CA TRP A 125 11.01 -8.24 1.71
C TRP A 125 11.13 -6.73 1.55
N ILE A 126 11.19 -6.03 2.68
CA ILE A 126 11.22 -4.58 2.77
C ILE A 126 12.21 -4.21 3.86
N ILE A 127 13.12 -3.29 3.54
CA ILE A 127 14.08 -2.72 4.48
C ILE A 127 13.54 -1.36 4.89
N THR A 128 13.36 -1.18 6.19
CA THR A 128 12.93 0.09 6.77
C THR A 128 13.91 0.55 7.83
N GLU A 129 13.89 1.85 8.08
CA GLU A 129 14.48 2.45 9.25
C GLU A 129 13.58 2.21 10.47
N ARG A 130 14.09 2.51 11.66
CA ARG A 130 13.34 2.30 12.92
C ARG A 130 12.18 3.28 13.10
N ASP A 131 12.23 4.41 12.42
CA ASP A 131 11.21 5.46 12.44
C ASP A 131 10.06 5.21 11.45
N GLY A 132 10.14 4.16 10.64
CA GLY A 132 9.14 3.82 9.63
C GLY A 132 9.53 4.18 8.19
N GLY A 133 10.65 4.88 7.98
CA GLY A 133 11.14 5.23 6.65
C GLY A 133 11.47 4.00 5.81
N ILE A 134 10.95 3.90 4.58
CA ILE A 134 11.17 2.75 3.70
C ILE A 134 12.42 3.01 2.85
N CYS A 135 13.46 2.20 3.05
CA CYS A 135 14.71 2.33 2.29
C CYS A 135 14.60 1.66 0.91
N THR A 136 14.23 0.37 0.91
CA THR A 136 14.15 -0.43 -0.32
C THR A 136 13.31 -1.67 -0.12
N ALA A 137 12.81 -2.23 -1.21
CA ALA A 137 11.98 -3.42 -1.21
C ALA A 137 12.25 -4.27 -2.44
N HIS A 138 11.85 -5.52 -2.35
CA HIS A 138 11.96 -6.46 -3.46
C HIS A 138 10.88 -7.54 -3.37
N CYS A 139 10.46 -8.03 -4.53
CA CYS A 139 9.47 -9.08 -4.67
C CYS A 139 9.91 -10.09 -5.72
N THR A 140 9.59 -11.36 -5.52
CA THR A 140 9.89 -12.44 -6.49
C THR A 140 8.99 -12.43 -7.73
N CYS A 141 8.01 -11.52 -7.83
CA CYS A 141 7.05 -11.47 -8.94
C CYS A 141 7.70 -11.23 -10.31
N MET A 142 6.97 -11.57 -11.39
CA MET A 142 7.41 -11.42 -12.79
C MET A 142 7.91 -10.01 -13.12
N THR A 143 7.42 -8.97 -12.44
CA THR A 143 7.93 -7.59 -12.52
C THR A 143 9.24 -7.44 -11.73
N LYS A 144 10.22 -8.29 -12.03
CA LYS A 144 11.54 -8.39 -11.36
C LYS A 144 12.35 -7.08 -11.40
N LEU A 145 11.94 -6.14 -12.26
CA LEU A 145 12.65 -4.90 -12.59
C LEU A 145 11.94 -3.65 -12.07
N GLY A 146 10.67 -3.77 -11.64
CA GLY A 146 9.92 -2.68 -11.03
C GLY A 146 10.15 -2.70 -9.53
N GLU A 147 10.83 -1.69 -9.01
CA GLU A 147 11.16 -1.59 -7.58
C GLU A 147 9.93 -1.57 -6.68
N VAL A 148 8.80 -1.11 -7.23
CA VAL A 148 7.51 -1.08 -6.57
C VAL A 148 6.50 -1.85 -7.39
N CYS A 149 6.00 -2.94 -6.81
CA CYS A 149 4.92 -3.74 -7.35
C CYS A 149 3.73 -3.74 -6.37
N ASN A 150 2.57 -4.18 -6.84
CA ASN A 150 1.38 -4.24 -6.00
C ASN A 150 1.55 -5.17 -4.79
N HIS A 151 2.40 -6.19 -4.88
CA HIS A 151 2.68 -7.09 -3.75
C HIS A 151 3.47 -6.39 -2.63
N ILE A 152 4.47 -5.57 -2.99
CA ILE A 152 5.22 -4.75 -2.02
C ILE A 152 4.27 -3.78 -1.33
N ALA A 153 3.46 -3.06 -2.12
CA ALA A 153 2.50 -2.11 -1.58
C ALA A 153 1.44 -2.79 -0.69
N ALA A 154 0.97 -4.00 -1.04
CA ALA A 154 0.05 -4.76 -0.19
C ALA A 154 0.65 -5.12 1.17
N VAL A 155 1.93 -5.54 1.20
CA VAL A 155 2.65 -5.80 2.47
C VAL A 155 2.83 -4.53 3.29
N LEU A 156 3.14 -3.40 2.63
CA LEU A 156 3.25 -2.10 3.31
C LEU A 156 1.93 -1.66 3.96
N TYR A 157 0.80 -1.75 3.22
CA TYR A 157 -0.52 -1.45 3.78
C TYR A 157 -0.91 -2.41 4.90
N ALA A 158 -0.49 -3.67 4.84
CA ALA A 158 -0.69 -4.61 5.94
C ALA A 158 0.03 -4.16 7.22
N VAL A 159 1.28 -3.71 7.09
CA VAL A 159 2.08 -3.20 8.21
C VAL A 159 1.52 -1.89 8.77
N GLU A 160 1.10 -0.96 7.91
CA GLU A 160 0.47 0.29 8.33
C GLU A 160 -0.86 0.05 9.06
N HIS A 161 -1.68 -0.89 8.58
CA HIS A 161 -2.90 -1.28 9.27
C HIS A 161 -2.62 -1.82 10.68
N VAL A 162 -1.62 -2.69 10.83
CA VAL A 162 -1.24 -3.22 12.15
C VAL A 162 -0.69 -2.12 13.06
N THR A 163 0.08 -1.18 12.51
CA THR A 163 0.58 -0.01 13.23
C THR A 163 -0.58 0.87 13.72
N ASN A 164 -1.57 1.12 12.87
CA ASN A 164 -2.76 1.90 13.23
C ASN A 164 -3.59 1.19 14.30
N LEU A 165 -3.74 -0.13 14.23
CA LEU A 165 -4.39 -0.93 15.27
C LEU A 165 -3.63 -0.84 16.59
N LYS A 166 -2.30 -0.96 16.58
CA LYS A 166 -1.46 -0.79 17.77
C LYS A 166 -1.67 0.59 18.42
N ASN A 167 -1.66 1.65 17.61
CA ASN A 167 -1.87 3.01 18.11
C ASN A 167 -3.29 3.22 18.66
N SER A 168 -4.30 2.63 18.00
CA SER A 168 -5.71 2.75 18.40
C SER A 168 -6.10 1.88 19.60
N THR A 169 -5.44 0.73 19.77
CA THR A 169 -5.77 -0.32 20.77
C THR A 169 -4.84 -0.27 21.97
N SER A 170 -4.14 0.83 22.20
CA SER A 170 -3.28 1.05 23.36
C SER A 170 -4.02 1.09 24.72
N CYS A 171 -5.30 0.69 24.77
CA CYS A 171 -6.02 0.34 25.99
C CYS A 171 -6.64 -1.08 25.92
N ILE A 172 -6.22 -1.92 26.88
CA ILE A 172 -6.90 -3.13 27.37
C ILE A 172 -6.76 -4.37 26.46
N THR A 173 -5.71 -5.18 26.68
CA THR A 173 -5.80 -6.62 27.03
C THR A 173 -4.38 -7.20 27.14
N ASP A 174 -4.08 -7.89 28.24
CA ASP A 174 -2.78 -8.55 28.53
C ASP A 174 -2.50 -9.81 27.67
N ILE A 175 -3.08 -9.88 26.47
CA ILE A 175 -2.98 -11.04 25.57
C ILE A 175 -2.01 -10.69 24.45
N LYS A 176 -1.01 -11.55 24.21
CA LYS A 176 -0.08 -11.42 23.08
C LYS A 176 -0.86 -11.31 21.76
N SER A 177 -0.69 -10.19 21.07
CA SER A 177 -1.43 -9.83 19.88
C SER A 177 -0.99 -10.67 18.68
N THR A 178 -1.89 -11.51 18.16
CA THR A 178 -1.68 -12.27 16.92
C THR A 178 -1.89 -11.36 15.71
N TRP A 179 -1.16 -11.63 14.61
CA TRP A 179 -1.27 -10.93 13.31
C TRP A 179 -2.74 -10.69 12.86
N PRO A 180 -3.25 -9.45 12.88
CA PRO A 180 -4.69 -9.15 12.76
C PRO A 180 -5.16 -8.88 11.31
N VAL A 181 -4.35 -9.22 10.31
CA VAL A 181 -4.65 -8.94 8.90
C VAL A 181 -5.62 -10.00 8.35
N PRO A 182 -6.61 -9.62 7.52
CA PRO A 182 -7.50 -10.58 6.88
C PRO A 182 -6.70 -11.66 6.15
N PHE A 183 -6.88 -12.91 6.54
CA PHE A 183 -6.36 -14.06 5.82
C PHE A 183 -7.46 -14.62 4.92
N GLN A 184 -7.12 -15.05 3.70
CA GLN A 184 -8.06 -15.82 2.89
C GLN A 184 -8.36 -17.16 3.57
N SER A 185 -9.48 -17.22 4.29
CA SER A 185 -10.02 -18.49 4.76
C SER A 185 -10.26 -19.36 3.52
N GLY A 186 -9.52 -20.46 3.41
CA GLY A 186 -9.65 -21.42 2.31
C GLY A 186 -11.11 -21.82 2.17
N LEU A 187 -11.79 -21.26 1.17
CA LEU A 187 -13.16 -21.62 0.86
C LEU A 187 -13.15 -23.11 0.54
N GLN A 188 -13.85 -23.89 1.37
CA GLN A 188 -14.04 -25.30 1.10
C GLN A 188 -14.77 -25.41 -0.25
N PRO A 189 -14.25 -26.21 -1.19
CA PRO A 189 -14.87 -26.35 -2.49
C PRO A 189 -16.30 -26.89 -2.32
N VAL A 190 -17.28 -26.11 -2.75
CA VAL A 190 -18.69 -26.50 -2.72
C VAL A 190 -18.99 -27.25 -4.03
N PRO A 191 -19.65 -28.44 -3.98
CA PRO A 191 -20.06 -29.14 -5.19
C PRO A 191 -20.86 -28.22 -6.12
N ILE A 192 -20.69 -28.35 -7.44
CA ILE A 192 -21.29 -27.47 -8.45
C ILE A 192 -22.81 -27.26 -8.29
N ARG A 193 -23.50 -28.31 -7.86
CA ARG A 193 -24.96 -28.34 -7.57
C ARG A 193 -25.39 -27.51 -6.35
N LEU A 194 -24.45 -27.15 -5.48
CA LEU A 194 -24.65 -26.36 -4.27
C LEU A 194 -24.03 -24.96 -4.40
N MET A 195 -23.38 -24.64 -5.53
CA MET A 195 -22.90 -23.30 -5.79
C MET A 195 -24.09 -22.38 -6.09
N ASP A 196 -24.18 -21.29 -5.35
CA ASP A 196 -25.10 -20.20 -5.67
C ASP A 196 -24.49 -19.37 -6.81
N TRP A 197 -25.05 -19.53 -8.02
CA TRP A 197 -24.70 -18.77 -9.22
C TRP A 197 -25.47 -17.45 -9.33
N GLY A 198 -26.29 -17.14 -8.32
CA GLY A 198 -27.00 -15.88 -8.23
C GLY A 198 -26.01 -14.70 -8.33
N PRO A 199 -26.43 -13.58 -8.93
CA PRO A 199 -25.59 -12.39 -8.97
C PRO A 199 -25.28 -11.97 -7.53
N LYS A 200 -24.01 -12.12 -7.12
CA LYS A 200 -23.49 -11.45 -5.92
C LYS A 200 -23.44 -9.96 -6.23
N LYS A 201 -24.58 -9.30 -6.13
CA LYS A 201 -24.59 -7.85 -5.97
C LYS A 201 -23.90 -7.61 -4.63
N SER A 202 -22.69 -7.08 -4.65
CA SER A 202 -22.29 -6.25 -3.51
C SER A 202 -23.47 -5.29 -3.30
N PRO A 203 -23.93 -5.05 -2.06
CA PRO A 203 -24.91 -4.01 -1.84
C PRO A 203 -24.22 -2.71 -2.24
N SER A 204 -24.28 -2.36 -3.52
CA SER A 204 -24.13 -1.00 -3.96
C SER A 204 -25.30 -0.32 -3.29
N ILE A 205 -25.04 0.32 -2.16
CA ILE A 205 -25.91 1.37 -1.68
C ILE A 205 -25.78 2.44 -2.76
N LYS A 206 -26.53 2.27 -3.85
CA LYS A 206 -26.88 3.34 -4.75
C LYS A 206 -27.85 4.14 -3.91
N VAL A 207 -27.31 5.00 -3.06
CA VAL A 207 -28.10 6.12 -2.57
C VAL A 207 -28.56 6.79 -3.84
N ASP A 208 -29.88 6.80 -4.05
CA ASP A 208 -30.46 7.57 -5.15
C ASP A 208 -30.27 9.04 -4.78
N VAL A 209 -29.07 9.55 -5.08
CA VAL A 209 -28.73 10.94 -4.84
C VAL A 209 -29.46 11.72 -5.90
N LYS A 210 -30.61 12.30 -5.52
CA LYS A 210 -31.34 13.23 -6.38
C LYS A 210 -30.35 14.29 -6.89
N PRO A 211 -30.35 14.59 -8.19
CA PRO A 211 -29.48 15.63 -8.73
C PRO A 211 -29.77 16.94 -7.98
N MET A 212 -28.71 17.53 -7.43
CA MET A 212 -28.77 18.80 -6.69
C MET A 212 -29.27 19.89 -7.64
N THR A 213 -30.31 20.60 -7.22
CA THR A 213 -30.80 21.77 -7.96
C THR A 213 -29.84 22.94 -7.84
N ASN A 214 -29.82 23.85 -8.83
CA ASN A 214 -28.93 25.02 -8.82
C ASN A 214 -29.08 25.88 -7.55
N ASP A 215 -30.29 26.01 -7.02
CA ASP A 215 -30.55 26.77 -5.78
C ASP A 215 -29.95 26.09 -4.54
N GLU A 216 -30.02 24.77 -4.48
CA GLU A 216 -29.43 23.97 -3.40
C GLU A 216 -27.91 24.05 -3.44
N MET A 217 -27.33 24.02 -4.65
CA MET A 217 -25.90 24.22 -4.87
C MET A 217 -25.46 25.61 -4.41
N CYS A 218 -26.17 26.68 -4.79
CA CYS A 218 -25.90 28.03 -4.31
C CYS A 218 -26.01 28.16 -2.78
N SER A 219 -26.97 27.49 -2.14
CA SER A 219 -27.12 27.49 -0.69
C SER A 219 -25.96 26.79 0.03
N LEU A 220 -25.45 25.70 -0.54
CA LEU A 220 -24.29 24.99 -0.03
C LEU A 220 -23.03 25.85 -0.14
N LEU A 221 -22.83 26.50 -1.29
CA LEU A 221 -21.68 27.37 -1.53
C LEU A 221 -21.64 28.57 -0.58
N ARG A 222 -22.79 29.18 -0.24
CA ARG A 222 -22.86 30.23 0.79
C ARG A 222 -22.43 29.72 2.17
N LYS A 223 -22.86 28.53 2.57
CA LYS A 223 -22.42 27.93 3.85
C LYS A 223 -20.91 27.70 3.88
N ILE A 224 -20.31 27.31 2.75
CA ILE A 224 -18.85 27.15 2.64
C ILE A 224 -18.13 28.50 2.74
N GLN A 225 -18.74 29.56 2.18
CA GLN A 225 -18.26 30.94 2.30
C GLN A 225 -18.27 31.41 3.77
N ASP A 226 -19.35 31.15 4.51
CA ASP A 226 -19.45 31.48 5.94
C ASP A 226 -18.40 30.73 6.78
N CYS A 227 -17.95 29.56 6.32
CA CYS A 227 -16.87 28.78 6.93
C CYS A 227 -15.45 29.26 6.57
N GLY A 228 -15.29 30.30 5.74
CA GLY A 228 -14.00 30.94 5.45
C GLY A 228 -13.12 30.26 4.38
N TYR A 229 -13.67 29.37 3.56
CA TYR A 229 -12.92 28.67 2.51
C TYR A 229 -13.07 29.33 1.13
N GLU A 230 -12.45 30.50 0.92
CA GLU A 230 -12.57 31.28 -0.32
C GLU A 230 -11.93 30.64 -1.56
N SER A 231 -10.84 29.88 -1.38
CA SER A 231 -10.09 29.28 -2.48
C SER A 231 -10.88 28.23 -3.27
N ALA A 232 -11.84 27.56 -2.62
CA ALA A 232 -12.74 26.60 -3.25
C ALA A 232 -13.84 27.27 -4.09
N LEU A 233 -14.25 28.49 -3.71
CA LEU A 233 -15.33 29.25 -4.37
C LEU A 233 -14.86 29.96 -5.64
N MET A 234 -13.59 30.38 -5.68
CA MET A 234 -13.00 31.22 -6.72
C MET A 234 -13.02 30.65 -8.15
N ARG A 235 -13.18 29.33 -8.33
CA ARG A 235 -12.70 28.68 -9.56
C ARG A 235 -13.77 28.13 -10.51
N ILE A 236 -15.04 28.01 -10.12
CA ILE A 236 -15.98 27.15 -10.90
C ILE A 236 -17.43 27.66 -11.00
N VAL A 237 -17.95 28.49 -10.09
CA VAL A 237 -19.42 28.73 -10.03
C VAL A 237 -19.80 30.21 -10.00
N GLU A 238 -20.57 30.65 -11.01
CA GLU A 238 -21.29 31.93 -11.01
C GLU A 238 -22.49 31.87 -10.05
N PRO A 239 -22.82 32.93 -9.29
CA PRO A 239 -22.32 34.32 -9.35
C PRO A 239 -21.10 34.63 -8.44
N PHE A 240 -20.68 33.68 -7.58
CA PHE A 240 -19.64 33.91 -6.58
C PHE A 240 -18.27 34.22 -7.19
N ALA A 241 -17.95 33.59 -8.32
CA ALA A 241 -16.76 33.91 -9.11
C ALA A 241 -16.73 35.39 -9.54
N SER A 242 -17.84 35.92 -10.04
CA SER A 242 -17.98 37.32 -10.43
C SER A 242 -17.93 38.30 -9.24
N GLU A 243 -18.57 37.95 -8.11
CA GLU A 243 -18.59 38.81 -6.91
C GLU A 243 -17.19 39.02 -6.32
N ILE A 244 -16.40 37.95 -6.20
CA ILE A 244 -15.03 38.01 -5.67
C ILE A 244 -14.07 38.69 -6.67
N ALA A 245 -14.26 38.48 -7.98
CA ALA A 245 -13.51 39.18 -9.01
C ALA A 245 -13.77 40.71 -9.00
N ASN A 246 -14.95 41.13 -8.57
CA ASN A 246 -15.30 42.55 -8.46
C ASN A 246 -14.85 43.17 -7.12
N SER A 247 -14.80 42.40 -6.02
CA SER A 247 -14.26 42.87 -4.73
C SER A 247 -12.75 43.16 -4.81
N SER A 248 -11.99 42.27 -5.46
CA SER A 248 -10.53 42.44 -5.70
C SER A 248 -10.19 43.63 -6.61
N LYS A 249 -11.08 44.00 -7.54
CA LYS A 249 -10.92 45.23 -8.35
C LYS A 249 -11.19 46.51 -7.57
N LYS A 250 -12.07 46.48 -6.55
CA LYS A 250 -12.32 47.64 -5.68
C LYS A 250 -11.15 47.92 -4.74
N THR A 251 -10.47 46.89 -4.23
CA THR A 251 -9.30 47.05 -3.35
C THR A 251 -8.08 47.61 -4.08
N ASN A 252 -7.93 47.33 -5.38
CA ASN A 252 -6.80 47.81 -6.19
C ASN A 252 -6.97 49.26 -6.70
N ASN A 253 -8.14 49.87 -6.54
CA ASN A 253 -8.41 51.26 -6.94
C ASN A 253 -8.36 52.26 -5.76
N LEU A 254 -7.91 51.82 -4.58
CA LEU A 254 -7.74 52.64 -3.37
C LEU A 254 -6.26 52.79 -2.96
N GLN A 255 -5.34 52.59 -3.91
CA GLN A 255 -3.89 52.81 -3.75
C GLN A 255 -3.41 53.92 -4.67
#